data_AF-A0A3M1KJF5-F1
#
_entry.id   AF-A0A3M1KJF5-F1
#
_cell.length_a   1.000
_cell.length_b   1.000
_cell.length_c   1.000
_cell.angle_alpha   90.00
_cell.angle_beta   90.00
_cell.angle_gamma   90.00
#
_symmetry.space_group_name_H-M   'P 1'
#
loop_
_entity.id
_entity.type
_entity.pdbx_description
1 polymer ?
#
loop_
_entity_poly.entity_id
_entity_poly.type
_entity_poly.pdbx_seq_one_letter_code
_entity_poly.pdbx_strand_id
1 'polypeptide(L)'
;GALTLGLVAVVLVLSRGQFERLTLSPEPALLWVLAGAFCFALFSVLSKQVHYEPVLLNMLFFAVALLASAGAMLGFSSFRVPEGDAWWSVLANGVLVNGISYLFWLNALRLRPASELAVLVFLTPVLSTVYLYLLYRDEFLPVYWVAIGCIVVAGMMTVHSHASVRT
;
A
#
# COMPACT_ATOMS: atom_id res chain seq x y z
N GLY A 1 5.41 1.85 -18.96
CA GLY A 1 4.33 0.95 -19.38
C GLY A 1 3.50 0.49 -18.20
N ALA A 2 3.97 -0.50 -17.45
CA ALA A 2 3.22 -1.07 -16.33
C ALA A 2 2.92 -0.06 -15.21
N LEU A 3 3.93 0.68 -14.73
CA LEU A 3 3.77 1.69 -13.68
C LEU A 3 2.77 2.79 -14.06
N THR A 4 2.82 3.26 -15.30
CA THR A 4 1.90 4.30 -15.81
C THR A 4 0.46 3.79 -15.86
N LEU A 5 0.24 2.55 -16.32
CA LEU A 5 -1.09 1.94 -16.33
C LEU A 5 -1.63 1.71 -14.91
N GLY A 6 -0.77 1.26 -13.99
CA GLY A 6 -1.13 1.12 -12.58
C GLY A 6 -1.50 2.46 -11.95
N LEU A 7 -0.74 3.52 -12.22
CA LEU A 7 -1.07 4.87 -11.74
C LEU A 7 -2.41 5.38 -12.32
N VAL A 8 -2.65 5.16 -13.62
CA VAL A 8 -3.94 5.48 -14.26
C VAL A 8 -5.08 4.74 -13.56
N ALA A 9 -4.92 3.44 -13.25
CA ALA A 9 -5.93 2.67 -12.53
C ALA A 9 -6.24 3.28 -11.15
N VAL A 10 -5.22 3.69 -10.39
CA VAL A 10 -5.39 4.37 -9.09
C VAL A 10 -6.18 5.67 -9.26
N VAL A 11 -5.80 6.52 -10.22
CA VAL A 11 -6.48 7.80 -10.47
C VAL A 11 -7.94 7.58 -10.87
N LEU A 12 -8.22 6.58 -11.70
CA LEU A 12 -9.59 6.23 -12.11
C LEU A 12 -10.47 5.80 -10.92
N VAL A 13 -9.90 4.99 -10.01
CA VAL A 13 -10.62 4.56 -8.80
C VAL A 13 -10.86 5.73 -7.87
N LEU A 14 -9.84 6.51 -7.57
CA LEU A 14 -9.92 7.63 -6.62
C LEU A 14 -10.82 8.76 -7.13
N SER A 15 -10.80 9.04 -8.43
CA SER A 15 -11.65 10.06 -9.04
C SER A 15 -13.11 9.63 -9.16
N ARG A 16 -13.40 8.32 -9.10
CA ARG A 16 -14.70 7.74 -9.45
C ARG A 16 -15.21 8.22 -10.82
N GLY A 17 -14.30 8.54 -11.75
CA GLY A 17 -14.60 9.10 -13.07
C GLY A 17 -14.87 10.61 -13.09
N GLN A 18 -14.82 11.29 -11.94
CA GLN A 18 -15.09 12.72 -11.79
C GLN A 18 -13.77 13.50 -11.60
N PHE A 19 -12.96 13.57 -12.65
CA PHE A 19 -11.63 14.19 -12.59
C PHE A 19 -11.64 15.66 -12.16
N GLU A 20 -12.71 16.39 -12.45
CA GLU A 20 -12.88 17.80 -12.07
C GLU A 20 -12.94 17.99 -10.55
N ARG A 21 -13.28 16.95 -9.79
CA ARG A 21 -13.32 16.97 -8.32
C ARG A 21 -11.99 16.62 -7.67
N LEU A 22 -10.99 16.19 -8.44
CA LEU A 22 -9.64 15.97 -7.94
C LEU A 22 -8.93 17.32 -7.77
N THR A 23 -9.19 17.99 -6.65
CA THR A 23 -8.50 19.24 -6.31
C THR A 23 -7.18 18.92 -5.61
N LEU A 24 -6.06 19.21 -6.28
CA LEU A 24 -4.73 19.24 -5.66
C LEU A 24 -4.54 20.60 -4.98
N SER A 25 -5.31 20.82 -3.92
CA SER A 25 -5.13 22.00 -3.08
C SER A 25 -3.75 21.90 -2.39
N PRO A 26 -2.97 22.98 -2.28
CA PRO A 26 -1.71 23.00 -1.54
C PRO A 26 -1.97 22.96 -0.03
N GLU A 27 -2.57 21.85 0.39
CA GLU A 27 -2.82 21.48 1.78
C GLU A 27 -1.51 20.95 2.37
N PRO A 28 -1.10 21.38 3.57
CA PRO A 28 0.03 20.78 4.28
C PRO A 28 -0.09 19.25 4.40
N ALA A 29 -1.31 18.71 4.40
CA ALA A 29 -1.57 17.27 4.35
C ALA A 29 -0.95 16.57 3.13
N LEU A 30 -0.91 17.22 1.95
CA LEU A 30 -0.32 16.63 0.74
C LEU A 30 1.20 16.42 0.91
N LEU A 31 1.88 17.35 1.60
CA LEU A 31 3.30 17.19 1.92
C LEU A 31 3.54 15.98 2.83
N TRP A 32 2.68 15.76 3.83
CA TRP A 32 2.77 14.58 4.69
C TRP A 32 2.51 13.27 3.94
N VAL A 33 1.56 13.26 2.99
CA VAL A 33 1.30 12.10 2.12
C VAL A 33 2.52 11.80 1.25
N LEU A 34 3.12 12.82 0.62
CA LEU A 34 4.32 12.67 -0.20
C LEU A 34 5.53 12.21 0.64
N ALA A 35 5.70 12.76 1.83
CA ALA A 35 6.75 12.33 2.77
C ALA A 35 6.55 10.86 3.18
N GLY A 36 5.32 10.45 3.49
CA GLY A 36 4.98 9.06 3.80
C GLY A 36 5.26 8.11 2.63
N ALA A 37 4.84 8.49 1.41
CA ALA A 37 5.10 7.72 0.19
C ALA A 37 6.62 7.60 -0.08
N PHE A 38 7.37 8.68 0.10
CA PHE A 38 8.83 8.68 -0.02
C PHE A 38 9.49 7.77 1.02
N CYS A 39 9.09 7.86 2.29
CA CYS A 39 9.58 6.98 3.35
C CYS A 39 9.30 5.50 3.05
N PHE A 40 8.10 5.16 2.55
CA PHE A 40 7.76 3.79 2.18
C PHE A 40 8.55 3.29 0.97
N ALA A 41 8.78 4.15 -0.03
CA ALA A 41 9.62 3.83 -1.18
C ALA A 41 11.09 3.58 -0.75
N LEU A 42 11.63 4.47 0.10
CA LEU A 42 12.97 4.32 0.65
C LEU A 42 13.10 3.05 1.50
N PHE A 43 12.13 2.80 2.39
CA PHE A 43 12.03 1.55 3.15
C PHE A 43 12.08 0.33 2.23
N SER A 44 11.30 0.32 1.16
CA SER A 44 11.22 -0.82 0.24
C SER A 44 12.53 -1.05 -0.51
N VAL A 45 13.17 0.02 -0.99
CA VAL A 45 14.45 -0.07 -1.71
C VAL A 45 15.60 -0.47 -0.78
N LEU A 46 15.70 0.16 0.40
CA LEU A 46 16.78 -0.13 1.35
C LEU A 46 16.63 -1.51 2.00
N SER A 47 15.40 -1.95 2.31
CA SER A 47 15.18 -3.27 2.90
C SER A 47 15.66 -4.42 2.01
N LYS A 48 15.70 -4.21 0.69
CA LYS A 48 16.26 -5.19 -0.26
C LYS A 48 17.77 -5.34 -0.13
N GLN A 49 18.48 -4.31 0.33
CA GLN A 49 19.94 -4.32 0.50
C GLN A 49 20.36 -5.02 1.80
N VAL A 50 19.41 -5.33 2.68
CA VAL A 50 19.68 -5.92 3.99
C VAL A 50 19.46 -7.43 3.96
N HIS A 51 20.52 -8.19 4.28
CA HIS A 51 20.56 -9.65 4.19
C HIS A 51 20.39 -10.36 5.54
N TYR A 52 19.34 -10.04 6.30
CA TYR A 52 18.94 -10.76 7.52
C TYR A 52 17.62 -11.48 7.32
N GLU A 53 17.30 -12.55 8.06
CA GLU A 53 16.00 -13.25 7.98
C GLU A 53 14.77 -12.30 8.00
N PRO A 54 13.72 -12.51 7.17
CA PRO A 54 12.60 -11.57 7.04
C PRO A 54 11.87 -11.36 8.37
N VAL A 55 11.77 -12.43 9.18
CA VAL A 55 11.16 -12.38 10.51
C VAL A 55 11.94 -11.44 11.42
N LEU A 56 13.27 -11.53 11.42
CA LEU A 56 14.14 -10.67 12.22
C LEU A 56 14.01 -9.21 11.78
N LEU A 57 14.05 -8.94 10.47
CA LEU A 57 13.86 -7.59 9.94
C LEU A 57 12.50 -7.02 10.33
N ASN A 58 11.44 -7.81 10.18
CA ASN A 58 10.09 -7.39 10.54
C ASN A 58 10.00 -7.03 12.03
N MET A 59 10.55 -7.87 12.91
CA MET A 59 10.60 -7.59 14.35
C MET A 59 11.34 -6.28 14.65
N LEU A 60 12.51 -6.07 14.05
CA LEU A 60 13.29 -4.85 14.27
C LEU A 60 12.57 -3.60 13.77
N PHE A 61 12.00 -3.65 12.56
CA PHE A 61 11.25 -2.52 12.00
C PHE A 61 10.03 -2.18 12.85
N PHE A 62 9.27 -3.17 13.30
CA PHE A 62 8.10 -2.94 14.13
C PHE A 62 8.44 -2.59 15.58
N ALA A 63 9.59 -3.01 16.11
CA ALA A 63 10.08 -2.53 17.41
C ALA A 63 10.42 -1.04 17.36
N VAL A 64 11.11 -0.59 16.31
CA VAL A 64 11.38 0.84 16.10
C VAL A 64 10.08 1.60 15.85
N ALA A 65 9.16 1.06 15.04
CA ALA A 65 7.87 1.68 14.79
C ALA A 65 7.02 1.79 16.07
N LEU A 66 7.07 0.80 16.97
CA LEU A 66 6.42 0.85 18.27
C LEU A 66 6.97 2.01 19.12
N LEU A 67 8.29 2.14 19.24
CA LEU A 67 8.90 3.24 20.00
C LEU A 67 8.60 4.61 19.39
N ALA A 68 8.70 4.72 18.06
CA ALA A 68 8.41 5.96 17.34
C ALA A 68 6.92 6.36 17.45
N SER A 69 6.02 5.41 17.28
CA SER A 69 4.57 5.65 17.39
C SER A 69 4.14 5.94 18.83
N ALA A 70 4.74 5.26 19.83
CA ALA A 70 4.51 5.58 21.24
C ALA A 70 4.99 7.00 21.58
N GLY A 71 6.19 7.39 21.12
CA GLY A 71 6.72 8.74 21.29
C GLY A 71 5.84 9.80 20.63
N ALA A 72 5.41 9.56 19.39
CA ALA A 72 4.48 10.44 18.68
C ALA A 72 3.13 10.56 19.40
N MET A 73 2.57 9.44 19.87
CA MET A 73 1.32 9.44 20.63
C MET A 73 1.45 10.25 21.93
N LEU A 74 2.55 10.11 22.67
CA LEU A 74 2.78 10.84 23.91
C LEU A 74 3.03 12.33 23.68
N GLY A 75 3.61 12.71 22.54
CA GLY A 75 3.92 14.09 22.19
C GLY A 75 2.73 14.86 21.57
N PHE A 76 1.85 14.17 20.83
CA PHE A 76 0.77 14.81 20.08
C PHE A 76 -0.65 14.42 20.53
N SER A 77 -0.78 13.47 21.46
CA SER A 77 -2.07 12.92 21.89
C SER A 77 -2.04 12.44 23.34
N SER A 78 -3.17 11.89 23.81
CA SER A 78 -3.31 11.22 25.10
C SER A 78 -3.33 9.70 24.91
N PHE A 79 -2.69 8.95 25.79
CA PHE A 79 -2.82 7.49 25.81
C PHE A 79 -4.28 7.09 26.04
N ARG A 80 -4.82 6.25 25.14
CA ARG A 80 -6.14 5.65 25.28
C ARG A 80 -6.07 4.17 24.94
N VAL A 81 -6.72 3.37 25.77
CA VAL A 81 -6.88 1.94 25.54
C VAL A 81 -8.08 1.73 24.61
N PRO A 82 -8.02 0.82 23.63
CA PRO A 82 -9.18 0.47 22.81
C PRO A 82 -10.35 -0.03 23.68
N GLU A 83 -11.57 0.38 23.35
CA GLU A 83 -12.79 -0.02 24.04
C GLU A 83 -13.66 -0.91 23.13
N GLY A 84 -14.29 -1.94 23.71
CA GLY A 84 -15.23 -2.82 23.02
C GLY A 84 -14.65 -3.41 21.72
N ASP A 85 -15.40 -3.24 20.63
CA ASP A 85 -15.08 -3.81 19.31
C ASP A 85 -13.84 -3.20 18.65
N ALA A 86 -13.32 -2.07 19.17
CA ALA A 86 -12.10 -1.47 18.64
C ALA A 86 -10.87 -2.39 18.75
N TRP A 87 -10.88 -3.34 19.70
CA TRP A 87 -9.85 -4.36 19.81
C TRP A 87 -9.73 -5.23 18.56
N TRP A 88 -10.84 -5.51 17.89
CA TRP A 88 -10.81 -6.30 16.65
C TRP A 88 -10.02 -5.57 15.56
N SER A 89 -10.29 -4.28 15.38
CA SER A 89 -9.55 -3.43 14.42
C SER A 89 -8.07 -3.33 14.76
N VAL A 90 -7.72 -3.21 16.05
CA VAL A 90 -6.32 -3.15 16.51
C VAL A 90 -5.60 -4.48 16.25
N LEU A 91 -6.21 -5.61 16.59
CA LEU A 91 -5.63 -6.93 16.40
C LEU A 91 -5.53 -7.28 14.90
N ALA A 92 -6.56 -7.00 14.11
CA ALA A 92 -6.52 -7.22 12.67
C ALA A 92 -5.43 -6.36 12.00
N ASN A 93 -5.33 -5.08 12.36
CA ASN A 93 -4.30 -4.20 11.84
C ASN A 93 -2.89 -4.62 12.28
N GLY A 94 -2.72 -5.01 13.55
CA GLY A 94 -1.44 -5.45 14.09
C GLY A 94 -0.97 -6.77 13.47
N VAL A 95 -1.82 -7.80 13.47
CA VAL A 95 -1.46 -9.16 13.05
C VAL A 95 -1.48 -9.30 11.54
N LEU A 96 -2.56 -8.88 10.86
CA LEU A 96 -2.73 -9.13 9.43
C LEU A 96 -2.02 -8.08 8.59
N VAL A 97 -2.30 -6.79 8.84
CA VAL A 97 -1.79 -5.69 8.01
C VAL A 97 -0.31 -5.43 8.27
N ASN A 98 0.10 -5.36 9.53
CA ASN A 98 1.47 -5.04 9.91
C ASN A 98 2.34 -6.27 10.15
N GLY A 99 1.81 -7.34 10.75
CA GLY A 99 2.57 -8.57 11.02
C GLY A 99 2.81 -9.39 9.75
N ILE A 100 1.78 -10.14 9.33
CA ILE A 100 1.86 -11.14 8.26
C ILE A 100 2.12 -10.49 6.90
N SER A 101 1.42 -9.41 6.56
CA SER A 101 1.56 -8.80 5.23
C SER A 101 2.97 -8.24 4.99
N TYR A 102 3.63 -7.69 6.02
CA TYR A 102 5.01 -7.24 5.86
C TYR A 102 6.01 -8.40 5.75
N LEU A 103 5.76 -9.56 6.36
CA LEU A 103 6.58 -10.74 6.08
C LEU A 103 6.49 -11.12 4.60
N PHE A 104 5.30 -11.10 4.01
CA PHE A 104 5.15 -11.32 2.57
C PHE A 104 5.82 -10.22 1.74
N TRP A 105 5.70 -8.96 2.14
CA TRP A 105 6.34 -7.83 1.45
C TRP A 105 7.86 -7.94 1.45
N LEU A 106 8.48 -8.20 2.61
CA LEU A 106 9.92 -8.36 2.74
C LEU A 106 10.44 -9.57 1.95
N ASN A 107 9.70 -10.68 1.95
CA ASN A 107 10.03 -11.82 1.11
C ASN A 107 9.93 -11.47 -0.39
N ALA A 108 8.87 -10.78 -0.81
CA ALA A 108 8.70 -10.35 -2.19
C ALA A 108 9.84 -9.42 -2.64
N LEU A 109 10.26 -8.47 -1.79
CA LEU A 109 11.37 -7.55 -2.07
C LEU A 109 12.70 -8.26 -2.31
N ARG A 110 12.91 -9.46 -1.76
CA ARG A 110 14.09 -10.28 -2.08
C ARG A 110 14.01 -10.84 -3.49
N LEU A 111 12.83 -11.34 -3.85
CA LEU A 111 12.61 -12.05 -5.10
C LEU A 111 12.52 -11.11 -6.30
N ARG A 112 12.03 -9.89 -6.10
CA ARG A 112 11.74 -8.93 -7.18
C ARG A 112 12.18 -7.51 -6.84
N PRO A 113 12.56 -6.69 -7.84
CA PRO A 113 12.71 -5.25 -7.69
C PRO A 113 11.47 -4.57 -7.11
N ALA A 114 11.67 -3.56 -6.25
CA ALA A 114 10.58 -2.81 -5.63
C ALA A 114 9.69 -2.10 -6.67
N SER A 115 10.26 -1.69 -7.81
CA SER A 115 9.53 -1.06 -8.92
C SER A 115 8.50 -1.99 -9.58
N GLU A 116 8.75 -3.30 -9.61
CA GLU A 116 7.78 -4.27 -10.12
C GLU A 116 6.68 -4.55 -9.11
N LEU A 117 7.05 -4.68 -7.84
CA LEU A 117 6.12 -4.90 -6.74
C LEU A 117 5.20 -3.70 -6.51
N ALA A 118 5.63 -2.49 -6.87
CA ALA A 118 4.78 -1.29 -6.86
C ALA A 118 3.49 -1.47 -7.70
N VAL A 119 3.53 -2.28 -8.77
CA VAL A 119 2.33 -2.60 -9.56
C VAL A 119 1.32 -3.41 -8.73
N LEU A 120 1.77 -4.27 -7.81
CA LEU A 120 0.88 -4.96 -6.87
C LEU A 120 0.27 -3.99 -5.87
N VAL A 121 1.02 -2.97 -5.43
CA VAL A 121 0.48 -1.95 -4.51
C VAL A 121 -0.67 -1.17 -5.16
N PHE A 122 -0.60 -0.93 -6.47
CA PHE A 122 -1.69 -0.28 -7.21
C PHE A 122 -2.98 -1.11 -7.31
N LEU A 123 -2.96 -2.41 -6.97
CA LEU A 123 -4.19 -3.19 -6.80
C LEU A 123 -4.97 -2.77 -5.55
N THR A 124 -4.33 -2.17 -4.56
CA THR A 124 -4.96 -1.82 -3.27
C THR A 124 -6.27 -1.05 -3.45
N PRO A 125 -6.31 0.12 -4.12
CA PRO A 125 -7.57 0.84 -4.30
C PRO A 125 -8.61 0.07 -5.10
N VAL A 126 -8.19 -0.76 -6.06
CA VAL A 126 -9.10 -1.60 -6.85
C VAL A 126 -9.74 -2.68 -5.98
N LEU A 127 -8.96 -3.37 -5.15
CA LEU A 127 -9.49 -4.35 -4.22
C LEU A 127 -10.35 -3.68 -3.14
N SER A 128 -9.96 -2.49 -2.67
CA SER A 128 -10.77 -1.72 -1.74
C SER A 128 -12.16 -1.42 -2.27
N THR A 129 -12.33 -1.03 -3.55
CA THR A 129 -13.68 -0.81 -4.11
C THR A 129 -14.48 -2.10 -4.23
N VAL A 130 -13.84 -3.21 -4.58
CA VAL A 130 -14.49 -4.52 -4.59
C VAL A 130 -14.97 -4.91 -3.19
N TYR A 131 -14.14 -4.73 -2.15
CA TYR A 131 -14.53 -5.00 -0.77
C TYR A 131 -15.67 -4.10 -0.31
N LEU A 132 -15.64 -2.82 -0.64
CA LEU A 132 -16.72 -1.89 -0.30
C LEU A 132 -18.06 -2.30 -0.94
N TYR A 133 -18.05 -2.67 -2.22
CA TYR A 133 -19.23 -3.20 -2.89
C TYR A 133 -19.75 -4.50 -2.24
N LEU A 134 -18.87 -5.46 -1.95
CA LEU A 134 -19.28 -6.77 -1.42
C LEU A 134 -19.79 -6.70 0.03
N LEU A 135 -19.09 -5.96 0.89
CA LEU A 135 -19.36 -5.93 2.33
C LEU A 135 -20.36 -4.84 2.72
N TYR A 136 -20.28 -3.67 2.08
CA TYR A 136 -21.07 -2.50 2.44
C TYR A 136 -22.14 -2.15 1.40
N ARG A 137 -22.22 -2.90 0.28
CA ARG A 137 -23.19 -2.67 -0.80
C ARG A 137 -23.08 -1.27 -1.43
N ASP A 138 -21.88 -0.69 -1.39
CA ASP A 138 -21.54 0.56 -2.07
C ASP A 138 -21.73 0.41 -3.59
N GLU A 139 -21.99 1.49 -4.32
CA GLU A 139 -22.16 1.44 -5.77
C GLU A 139 -20.86 1.04 -6.49
N PHE A 140 -20.93 0.06 -7.40
CA PHE A 140 -19.81 -0.33 -8.25
C PHE A 140 -19.86 0.39 -9.60
N LEU A 141 -19.12 1.50 -9.69
CA LEU A 141 -19.13 2.36 -10.87
C LEU A 141 -18.45 1.71 -12.10
N PRO A 142 -18.92 1.98 -13.33
CA PRO A 142 -18.31 1.44 -14.55
C PRO A 142 -16.81 1.74 -14.72
N VAL A 143 -16.37 2.89 -14.21
CA VAL A 143 -14.95 3.32 -14.23
C VAL A 143 -14.03 2.33 -13.50
N TYR A 144 -14.54 1.60 -12.51
CA TYR A 144 -13.77 0.60 -11.78
C TYR A 144 -13.42 -0.61 -12.66
N TRP A 145 -14.27 -0.98 -13.63
CA TRP A 145 -13.93 -2.02 -14.60
C TRP A 145 -12.76 -1.62 -15.49
N VAL A 146 -12.70 -0.34 -15.89
CA VAL A 146 -11.57 0.18 -16.66
C VAL A 146 -10.28 0.14 -15.83
N ALA A 147 -10.36 0.53 -14.55
CA ALA A 147 -9.23 0.45 -13.63
C ALA A 147 -8.74 -1.00 -13.43
N ILE A 148 -9.65 -1.97 -13.31
CA ILE A 148 -9.33 -3.40 -13.27
C ILE A 148 -8.63 -3.84 -14.57
N GLY A 149 -9.11 -3.41 -15.73
CA GLY A 149 -8.45 -3.69 -17.01
C GLY A 149 -7.01 -3.14 -17.04
N CYS A 150 -6.83 -1.87 -16.64
CA CYS A 150 -5.52 -1.23 -16.58
C CYS A 150 -4.55 -1.98 -15.66
N ILE A 151 -4.99 -2.41 -14.47
CA ILE A 151 -4.12 -3.08 -13.50
C ILE A 151 -3.76 -4.51 -13.96
N VAL A 152 -4.68 -5.24 -14.59
CA VAL A 152 -4.42 -6.56 -15.17
C VAL A 152 -3.38 -6.46 -16.28
N VAL A 153 -3.53 -5.49 -17.19
CA VAL A 153 -2.55 -5.25 -18.25
C VAL A 153 -1.20 -4.84 -17.67
N ALA A 154 -1.18 -3.95 -16.68
CA ALA A 154 0.06 -3.56 -15.99
C ALA A 154 0.78 -4.78 -15.40
N GLY A 155 0.05 -5.68 -14.73
CA GLY A 155 0.60 -6.92 -14.18
C GLY A 155 1.19 -7.85 -15.25
N MET A 156 0.48 -8.04 -16.37
CA MET A 156 0.96 -8.85 -17.50
C MET A 156 2.25 -8.29 -18.10
N MET A 157 2.33 -6.96 -18.28
CA MET A 157 3.53 -6.30 -18.79
C MET A 157 4.73 -6.51 -17.87
N THR A 158 4.52 -6.43 -16.56
CA THR A 158 5.57 -6.70 -15.57
C THR A 158 6.08 -8.13 -15.74
N VAL A 159 5.20 -9.13 -15.76
CA VAL A 159 5.58 -10.54 -15.93
C VAL A 159 6.31 -10.79 -17.25
N HIS A 160 5.83 -10.24 -18.36
CA HIS A 160 6.43 -10.45 -19.68
C HIS A 160 7.83 -9.84 -19.80
N SER A 161 8.04 -8.64 -19.22
CA SER A 161 9.35 -7.98 -19.23
C SER A 161 10.44 -8.79 -18.51
N HIS A 162 10.08 -9.69 -17.60
CA HIS A 162 11.03 -10.64 -16.99
C HIS A 162 11.37 -11.83 -17.86
N ALA A 163 10.42 -12.31 -18.65
CA ALA A 163 10.65 -13.44 -19.53
C ALA A 163 11.70 -13.09 -20.60
N SER A 164 11.64 -11.87 -21.14
CA SER A 164 12.56 -11.39 -22.18
C SER A 164 13.99 -11.08 -21.69
N VAL A 165 14.21 -10.86 -20.40
CA VAL A 165 15.55 -10.60 -19.82
C VAL A 165 16.30 -11.89 -19.48
N ARG A 166 15.59 -13.04 -19.43
CA ARG A 166 16.17 -14.36 -19.11
C ARG A 166 16.52 -15.20 -20.34
N THR A 167 16.20 -14.73 -21.54
CA THR A 167 16.55 -15.36 -22.84
C THR A 167 17.68 -14.60 -23.50
#